data_AF-A0A2R6FV78-F1
#
_entry.id   AF-A0A2R6FV78-F1
#
_cell.length_a   1.000
_cell.length_b   1.000
_cell.length_c   1.000
_cell.angle_alpha   90.00
_cell.angle_beta   90.00
_cell.angle_gamma   90.00
#
_symmetry.space_group_name_H-M   'P 1'
#
loop_
_entity.id
_entity.type
_entity.pdbx_description
1 polymer ?
#
loop_
_entity_poly.entity_id
_entity_poly.type
_entity_poly.pdbx_seq_one_letter_code
_entity_poly.pdbx_strand_id
1 'polypeptide(L)'
;MWRSGRRGQTEVTCIACSDDIPRSEAREYDKFGDRWDREGKEFEYFCKPCDRDRCHQPRGDLETFLEDVESHADGIDRTGQEAFLTAYLELAECRDSVGER
;
A
#
# COMPACT_ATOMS: atom_id res chain seq x y z
N MET A 1 1.86 1.03 -43.80
CA MET A 1 0.75 0.87 -42.84
C MET A 1 1.34 0.92 -41.44
N TRP A 2 1.16 2.04 -40.74
CA TRP A 2 1.72 2.27 -39.41
C TRP A 2 0.86 1.54 -38.38
N ARG A 3 1.43 0.57 -37.67
CA ARG A 3 0.74 -0.18 -36.63
C ARG A 3 0.54 0.74 -35.42
N SER A 4 -0.71 1.11 -35.20
CA SER A 4 -1.14 1.92 -34.07
C SER A 4 -0.83 1.16 -32.80
N GLY A 5 0.17 1.64 -32.06
CA GLY A 5 0.49 1.17 -30.71
C GLY A 5 -0.77 1.23 -29.85
N ARG A 6 -0.91 0.21 -28.98
CA ARG A 6 -1.97 -0.01 -28.00
C ARG A 6 -2.60 1.32 -27.54
N ARG A 7 -3.76 1.67 -28.13
CA ARG A 7 -4.64 2.68 -27.52
C ARG A 7 -4.96 2.12 -26.14
N GLY A 8 -4.60 2.87 -25.10
CA GLY A 8 -4.78 2.45 -23.71
C GLY A 8 -6.16 1.85 -23.50
N GLN A 9 -6.23 0.75 -22.77
CA GLN A 9 -7.50 0.10 -22.47
C GLN A 9 -8.45 1.17 -21.93
N THR A 10 -9.59 1.35 -22.59
CA THR A 10 -10.60 2.34 -22.20
C THR A 10 -11.20 2.00 -20.85
N GLU A 11 -11.15 0.72 -20.49
CA GLU A 11 -11.66 0.16 -19.25
C GLU A 11 -10.59 -0.73 -18.62
N VAL A 12 -10.60 -0.79 -17.29
CA VAL A 12 -9.73 -1.63 -16.47
C VAL A 12 -10.54 -2.24 -15.36
N THR A 13 -10.13 -3.43 -14.92
CA THR A 13 -10.83 -4.15 -13.84
C THR A 13 -10.26 -3.74 -12.48
N CYS A 14 -11.13 -3.36 -11.55
CA CYS A 14 -10.76 -3.10 -10.18
C CYS A 14 -10.33 -4.39 -9.47
N ILE A 15 -9.14 -4.44 -8.88
CA ILE A 15 -8.63 -5.64 -8.20
C ILE A 15 -9.36 -5.97 -6.89
N ALA A 16 -10.08 -5.02 -6.29
CA ALA A 16 -10.87 -5.25 -5.07
C ALA A 16 -12.28 -5.76 -5.35
N CYS A 17 -13.06 -5.06 -6.18
CA CYS A 17 -14.47 -5.38 -6.42
C CYS A 17 -14.71 -6.13 -7.73
N SER A 18 -13.70 -6.29 -8.58
CA SER A 18 -13.79 -6.90 -9.91
C SER A 18 -14.68 -6.17 -10.92
N ASP A 19 -15.12 -4.94 -10.61
CA ASP A 19 -15.86 -4.12 -11.57
C ASP A 19 -14.94 -3.57 -12.67
N ASP A 20 -15.42 -3.58 -13.91
CA ASP A 20 -14.79 -2.87 -15.02
C ASP A 20 -15.16 -1.39 -14.96
N ILE A 21 -14.14 -0.53 -14.90
CA ILE A 21 -14.29 0.91 -14.77
C ILE A 21 -13.51 1.64 -15.86
N PRO A 22 -13.94 2.85 -16.27
CA PRO A 22 -13.17 3.66 -17.20
C PRO A 22 -11.76 3.92 -16.66
N ARG A 23 -10.76 3.81 -17.53
CA ARG A 23 -9.36 4.01 -17.15
C ARG A 23 -9.08 5.39 -16.53
N SER A 24 -9.86 6.40 -16.92
CA SER A 24 -9.83 7.76 -16.38
C SER A 24 -10.35 7.88 -14.94
N GLU A 25 -11.17 6.92 -14.51
CA GLU A 25 -11.72 6.86 -13.15
C GLU A 25 -10.96 5.92 -12.24
N ALA A 26 -10.09 5.07 -12.80
CA ALA A 26 -9.23 4.18 -12.06
C ALA A 26 -8.07 4.90 -11.36
N ARG A 27 -7.57 4.28 -10.30
CA ARG A 27 -6.33 4.64 -9.59
C ARG A 27 -5.31 3.54 -9.84
N GLU A 28 -4.11 3.95 -10.23
CA GLU A 28 -2.98 3.02 -10.38
C GLU A 28 -2.52 2.59 -9.00
N TYR A 29 -2.43 1.27 -8.83
CA TYR A 29 -1.85 0.65 -7.66
C TYR A 29 -0.44 0.17 -8.01
N ASP A 30 0.55 0.80 -7.38
CA ASP A 30 1.92 0.28 -7.36
C ASP A 30 2.10 -0.53 -6.08
N LYS A 31 2.24 -1.85 -6.24
CA LYS A 31 2.48 -2.77 -5.11
C LYS A 31 3.83 -2.55 -4.43
N PHE A 32 4.79 -1.92 -5.11
CA PHE A 32 6.12 -1.62 -4.58
C PHE A 32 6.23 -0.22 -3.99
N GLY A 33 5.21 0.64 -4.16
CA GLY A 33 5.14 1.97 -3.56
C GLY A 33 6.05 3.03 -4.21
N ASP A 34 6.71 2.73 -5.33
CA ASP A 34 7.57 3.67 -6.05
C ASP A 34 6.83 4.29 -7.24
N ARG A 35 6.10 5.37 -6.94
CA ARG A 35 5.30 6.13 -7.91
C ARG A 35 6.13 6.84 -8.98
N TRP A 36 7.45 6.99 -8.79
CA TRP A 36 8.28 7.84 -9.64
C TRP A 36 8.89 7.10 -10.80
N ASP A 37 9.38 5.87 -10.58
CA ASP A 37 9.82 5.01 -11.68
C ASP A 37 8.64 4.24 -12.28
N ARG A 38 8.46 4.34 -13.59
CA ARG A 38 7.40 3.66 -14.34
C ARG A 38 7.97 2.71 -15.39
N GLU A 39 9.29 2.69 -15.59
CA GLU A 39 9.90 1.92 -16.67
C GLU A 39 9.85 0.43 -16.34
N GLY A 40 9.25 -0.36 -17.24
CA GLY A 40 9.10 -1.80 -17.07
C GLY A 40 8.08 -2.24 -16.00
N LYS A 41 7.32 -1.32 -15.41
CA LYS A 41 6.28 -1.64 -14.41
C LYS A 41 4.91 -1.79 -15.06
N GLU A 42 4.20 -2.85 -14.67
CA GLU A 42 2.77 -3.03 -14.93
C GLU A 42 2.00 -2.67 -13.66
N PHE A 43 1.00 -1.79 -13.79
CA PHE A 43 0.18 -1.32 -12.69
C PHE A 43 -1.15 -2.06 -12.62
N GLU A 44 -1.61 -2.30 -11.40
CA GLU A 44 -2.96 -2.77 -11.12
C GLU A 44 -3.90 -1.57 -10.88
N TYR A 45 -5.21 -1.81 -10.83
CA TYR A 45 -6.20 -0.74 -10.79
C TYR A 45 -7.21 -0.89 -9.66
N PHE A 46 -7.54 0.22 -9.03
CA PHE A 46 -8.67 0.36 -8.11
C PHE A 46 -9.69 1.37 -8.64
N CYS A 47 -10.98 1.13 -8.36
CA CYS A 47 -11.99 2.18 -8.43
C CYS A 47 -11.79 3.17 -7.27
N LYS A 48 -12.24 4.41 -7.44
CA LYS A 48 -12.12 5.46 -6.41
C LYS A 48 -12.64 5.07 -5.01
N PRO A 49 -13.78 4.37 -4.86
CA PRO A 49 -14.23 3.96 -3.52
C PRO A 49 -13.29 2.92 -2.90
N CYS A 50 -12.92 1.86 -3.63
CA CYS A 50 -11.99 0.84 -3.11
C CYS A 50 -10.59 1.41 -2.80
N ASP A 51 -10.11 2.35 -3.62
CA ASP A 51 -8.85 3.05 -3.33
C ASP A 51 -8.95 3.92 -2.08
N ARG A 52 -10.12 4.49 -1.78
CA ARG A 52 -10.32 5.29 -0.56
C ARG A 52 -10.39 4.43 0.70
N ASP A 53 -11.02 3.27 0.60
CA ASP A 53 -11.30 2.40 1.75
C ASP A 53 -10.09 1.52 2.13
N ARG A 54 -9.08 1.40 1.26
CA ARG A 54 -7.89 0.60 1.53
C ARG A 54 -6.93 1.29 2.51
N CYS A 55 -6.20 0.47 3.25
CA CYS A 55 -5.07 0.93 4.02
C CYS A 55 -3.93 1.38 3.08
N HIS A 56 -3.43 2.60 3.28
CA HIS A 56 -2.34 3.19 2.49
C HIS A 56 -0.96 2.97 3.12
N GLN A 57 -0.89 2.18 4.18
CA GLN A 57 0.37 1.86 4.85
C GLN A 57 1.33 1.18 3.86
N PRO A 58 2.58 1.66 3.76
CA PRO A 58 3.57 1.07 2.87
C PRO A 58 3.80 -0.39 3.28
N ARG A 59 3.87 -1.27 2.27
CA ARG A 59 4.18 -2.69 2.49
C ARG A 59 5.68 -2.96 2.63
N GLY A 60 6.52 -1.97 2.32
CA GLY A 60 7.97 -2.06 2.49
C GLY A 60 8.37 -2.11 3.96
N ASP A 61 9.24 -3.06 4.29
CA ASP A 61 9.82 -3.27 5.62
C ASP A 61 8.78 -3.55 6.73
N LEU A 62 7.57 -4.00 6.36
CA LEU A 62 6.53 -4.31 7.35
C LEU A 62 6.97 -5.43 8.29
N GLU A 63 7.58 -6.49 7.77
CA GLU A 63 8.06 -7.62 8.59
C GLU A 63 9.14 -7.16 9.56
N THR A 64 10.18 -6.46 9.07
CA THR A 64 11.22 -5.86 9.92
C THR A 64 10.64 -4.94 10.99
N PHE A 65 9.66 -4.11 10.63
CA PHE A 65 9.00 -3.23 11.59
C PHE A 65 8.24 -4.00 12.67
N LEU A 66 7.57 -5.10 12.32
CA LEU A 66 6.88 -5.95 13.30
C LEU A 66 7.87 -6.66 14.23
N GLU A 67 9.04 -7.08 13.73
CA GLU A 67 10.13 -7.63 14.56
C GLU A 67 10.69 -6.58 15.54
N ASP A 68 10.84 -5.32 15.11
CA ASP A 68 11.24 -4.21 15.98
C ASP A 68 10.20 -3.96 17.08
N VAL A 69 8.90 -4.00 16.72
CA VAL A 69 7.79 -3.86 17.67
C VAL A 69 7.78 -5.02 18.68
N GLU A 70 7.96 -6.26 18.22
CA GLU A 70 8.03 -7.43 19.09
C GLU A 70 9.24 -7.33 20.04
N SER A 71 10.40 -6.94 19.53
CA SER A 71 11.61 -6.71 20.34
C SER A 71 11.43 -5.58 21.37
N HIS A 72 10.68 -4.53 21.02
CA HIS A 72 10.33 -3.45 21.94
C HIS A 72 9.35 -3.92 23.03
N ALA A 73 8.43 -4.83 22.68
CA ALA A 73 7.41 -5.38 23.57
C ALA A 73 7.93 -6.52 24.48
N ASP A 74 8.92 -7.31 24.05
CA ASP A 74 9.47 -8.49 24.75
C ASP A 74 10.11 -8.17 26.13
N GLY A 75 10.31 -6.90 26.46
CA GLY A 75 10.63 -6.43 27.82
C GLY A 75 9.45 -6.48 28.80
N ILE A 76 8.24 -6.79 28.33
CA ILE A 76 6.97 -6.75 29.08
C ILE A 76 6.37 -8.16 29.09
N ASP A 77 6.41 -8.83 30.24
CA ASP A 77 6.06 -10.24 30.47
C ASP A 77 4.83 -10.77 29.70
N ARG A 78 5.11 -11.67 28.74
CA ARG A 78 4.34 -12.77 28.08
C ARG A 78 2.81 -12.91 28.27
N THR A 79 2.06 -11.81 28.28
CA THR A 79 0.59 -11.79 28.12
C THR A 79 0.12 -10.75 27.08
N GLY A 80 1.07 -10.14 26.37
CA GLY A 80 1.01 -8.73 25.95
C GLY A 80 0.47 -8.44 24.55
N GLN A 81 -0.71 -8.93 24.16
CA GLN A 81 -1.37 -8.38 22.97
C GLN A 81 -1.56 -6.85 23.11
N GLU A 82 -1.93 -6.39 24.31
CA GLU A 82 -2.04 -4.95 24.62
C GLU A 82 -0.67 -4.24 24.60
N ALA A 83 0.39 -4.88 25.10
CA ALA A 83 1.74 -4.32 25.07
C ALA A 83 2.27 -4.18 23.64
N PHE A 84 2.06 -5.20 22.81
CA PHE A 84 2.39 -5.18 21.39
C PHE A 84 1.63 -4.08 20.65
N LEU A 85 0.31 -3.98 20.85
CA LEU A 85 -0.51 -2.94 20.19
C LEU A 85 -0.08 -1.53 20.61
N THR A 86 0.28 -1.34 21.88
CA THR A 86 0.79 -0.05 22.38
C THR A 86 2.12 0.30 21.71
N ALA A 87 3.08 -0.62 21.72
CA ALA A 87 4.38 -0.44 21.08
C ALA A 87 4.25 -0.20 19.56
N TYR A 88 3.33 -0.92 18.90
CA TYR A 88 3.03 -0.74 17.47
C TYR A 88 2.53 0.67 17.18
N LEU A 89 1.55 1.17 17.94
CA LEU A 89 0.99 2.51 17.73
C LEU A 89 2.06 3.59 17.97
N GLU A 90 2.85 3.49 19.04
CA GLU A 90 3.91 4.45 19.34
C GLU A 90 4.97 4.51 18.23
N LEU A 91 5.44 3.35 17.76
CA LEU A 91 6.44 3.27 16.70
C LEU A 91 5.88 3.68 15.33
N ALA A 92 4.62 3.37 15.03
CA ALA A 92 3.96 3.76 13.80
C ALA A 92 3.75 5.28 13.72
N GLU A 93 3.28 5.91 14.80
CA GLU A 93 3.15 7.37 14.90
C GLU A 93 4.50 8.08 14.74
N CYS A 94 5.56 7.52 15.32
CA CYS A 94 6.93 8.05 15.19
C CYS A 94 7.43 7.94 13.73
N ARG A 95 7.11 6.85 13.02
CA ARG A 95 7.48 6.65 11.61
C ARG A 95 6.73 7.59 10.68
N ASP A 96 5.42 7.77 10.88
CA ASP A 96 4.58 8.64 10.06
C ASP A 96 5.00 10.12 10.20
N SER A 97 5.29 10.56 11.43
CA SER A 97 5.76 11.93 11.69
C SER A 97 7.18 12.23 11.16
N VAL A 98 8.01 11.20 10.94
CA VAL A 98 9.33 11.33 10.27
C VAL A 98 9.19 11.40 8.74
N GLY A 99 8.14 10.80 8.16
CA GLY A 99 7.85 10.86 6.72
C GLY A 99 7.37 12.22 6.21
N GLU A 100 7.04 13.16 7.10
CA GLU A 100 6.59 14.52 6.79
C GLU A 100 7.72 15.57 6.80
N ARG A 101 9.00 15.18 6.94
CA ARG A 101 10.17 16.09 6.91
C ARG A 101 11.04 15.97 5.66
#